data_AF-A0AAD3HDN5-F1
#
_entry.id   AF-A0AAD3HDN5-F1
#
_cell.length_a   1.000
_cell.length_b   1.000
_cell.length_c   1.000
_cell.angle_alpha   90.00
_cell.angle_beta   90.00
_cell.angle_gamma   90.00
#
_symmetry.space_group_name_H-M   'P 1'
#
loop_
_entity.id
_entity.type
_entity.pdbx_description
1 polymer ?
#
loop_
_entity_poly.entity_id
_entity_poly.type
_entity_poly.pdbx_seq_one_letter_code
_entity_poly.pdbx_strand_id
1 'polypeptide(L)'
;MENIALACSEVIIENEADDHILLKIIFVLQATQVPVFLLALFELTYLVHKKRSVHFCGMFFDEGRLGRYKAGVFSTPVKSFVFRNLIRFLASLCCLLGFFANFDLLRDKDEKDTLAGRTGWWQLLRSKDAIYSAHVLMSLIPTLVLVFCSFFLSIALWRYGINSSMVVHSALPNPWSFPLFGTLFLLIGQTFDERWYPFTSNLGYLIYSLSILRLMKEIDKDIDINLEFTDFLKQVARKGNAISVKNDDSEVLVIGDQNQKLDIDELEDDEEIV
;
A
#
# COMPACT_ATOMS: atom_id res chain seq x y z
N MET A 1 19.10 0.79 -0.15
CA MET A 1 20.35 1.58 -0.23
C MET A 1 20.70 2.23 1.11
N GLU A 2 20.12 1.73 2.20
CA GLU A 2 20.11 2.40 3.52
C GLU A 2 21.52 2.51 4.12
N ASN A 3 22.30 1.45 3.92
CA ASN A 3 23.63 1.30 4.52
C ASN A 3 24.75 1.86 3.64
N ILE A 4 24.52 2.09 2.34
CA ILE A 4 25.55 2.66 1.45
C ILE A 4 25.61 4.16 1.67
N ALA A 5 24.46 4.85 1.80
CA ALA A 5 24.45 6.28 2.08
C ALA A 5 25.04 6.60 3.45
N LEU A 6 24.70 5.82 4.49
CA LEU A 6 25.27 5.94 5.83
C LEU A 6 26.75 5.56 5.89
N ALA A 7 27.19 4.48 5.23
CA ALA A 7 28.63 4.16 5.14
C ALA A 7 29.42 5.17 4.30
N CYS A 8 28.80 5.79 3.29
CA CYS A 8 29.39 6.91 2.57
C CYS A 8 29.47 8.17 3.45
N SER A 9 28.58 8.36 4.43
CA SER A 9 28.66 9.51 5.34
C SER A 9 29.93 9.50 6.21
N GLU A 10 30.45 8.33 6.58
CA GLU A 10 31.74 8.22 7.31
C GLU A 10 32.91 8.78 6.51
N VAL A 11 32.96 8.52 5.19
CA VAL A 11 34.01 9.00 4.29
C VAL A 11 33.91 10.51 4.03
N ILE A 12 32.76 11.12 4.34
CA ILE A 12 32.42 12.49 3.93
C ILE A 12 32.73 13.52 5.01
N ILE A 13 32.79 13.14 6.29
CA ILE A 13 33.10 14.12 7.35
C ILE A 13 34.61 14.43 7.41
N GLU A 14 35.46 13.72 6.67
CA GLU A 14 36.89 14.05 6.54
C GLU A 14 37.21 15.06 5.42
N ASN A 15 36.28 15.37 4.51
CA ASN A 15 36.51 16.33 3.42
C ASN A 15 35.50 17.49 3.47
N GLU A 16 35.90 18.60 4.08
CA GLU A 16 35.23 19.91 3.97
C GLU A 16 35.30 20.44 2.53
N ALA A 17 34.29 20.15 1.70
CA ALA A 17 34.00 20.94 0.50
C ALA A 17 32.54 20.78 0.06
N ASP A 18 31.95 21.87 -0.44
CA ASP A 18 30.54 22.13 -0.78
C ASP A 18 29.83 21.18 -1.79
N ASP A 19 30.40 20.04 -2.19
CA ASP A 19 29.99 19.28 -3.38
C ASP A 19 29.05 18.07 -3.14
N HIS A 20 28.39 17.98 -1.99
CA HIS A 20 27.60 16.78 -1.65
C HIS A 20 26.07 16.95 -1.73
N ILE A 21 25.58 17.76 -2.67
CA ILE A 21 24.14 17.91 -2.95
C ILE A 21 23.50 16.54 -3.26
N LEU A 22 24.15 15.73 -4.08
CA LEU A 22 23.66 14.39 -4.45
C LEU A 22 23.49 13.48 -3.23
N LEU A 23 24.42 13.55 -2.28
CA LEU A 23 24.36 12.75 -1.08
C LEU A 23 23.19 13.18 -0.18
N LYS A 24 23.00 14.50 -0.01
CA LYS A 24 21.84 15.05 0.72
C LYS A 24 20.52 14.61 0.07
N ILE A 25 20.45 14.60 -1.26
CA ILE A 25 19.29 14.10 -2.00
C ILE A 25 19.06 12.60 -1.71
N ILE A 26 20.12 11.78 -1.70
CA ILE A 26 20.02 10.35 -1.39
C ILE A 26 19.50 10.15 0.05
N PHE A 27 19.98 10.93 1.02
CA PHE A 27 19.49 10.86 2.41
C PHE A 27 18.01 11.20 2.55
N VAL A 28 17.56 12.24 1.85
CA VAL A 28 16.14 12.62 1.81
C VAL A 28 15.30 11.55 1.11
N LEU A 29 15.78 10.99 0.00
CA LEU A 29 15.10 9.91 -0.72
C LEU A 29 15.01 8.64 0.14
N GLN A 30 16.03 8.37 0.93
CA GLN A 30 16.06 7.23 1.86
C GLN A 30 15.06 7.40 3.00
N ALA A 31 14.98 8.59 3.62
CA ALA A 31 13.99 8.88 4.67
C ALA A 31 12.55 8.69 4.17
N THR A 32 12.31 8.97 2.88
CA THR A 32 10.97 8.89 2.26
C THR A 32 10.65 7.50 1.68
N GLN A 33 11.60 6.58 1.61
CA GLN A 33 11.41 5.26 1.01
C GLN A 33 10.32 4.44 1.73
N VAL A 34 10.42 4.34 3.06
CA VAL A 34 9.47 3.59 3.90
C VAL A 34 8.02 4.12 3.78
N PRO A 35 7.75 5.43 3.99
CA PRO A 35 6.38 5.94 3.88
C PRO A 35 5.81 5.83 2.46
N VAL A 36 6.62 5.99 1.42
CA VAL A 36 6.18 5.80 0.02
C VAL A 36 5.71 4.37 -0.21
N PHE A 37 6.47 3.37 0.25
CA PHE A 37 6.07 1.97 0.12
C PHE A 37 4.81 1.61 0.91
N LEU A 38 4.68 2.16 2.11
CA LEU A 38 3.49 1.95 2.94
C LEU A 38 2.23 2.50 2.26
N LEU A 39 2.32 3.74 1.75
CA LEU A 39 1.22 4.39 1.05
C LEU A 39 0.89 3.70 -0.27
N ALA A 40 1.90 3.33 -1.05
CA ALA A 40 1.70 2.64 -2.33
C ALA A 40 0.97 1.31 -2.13
N LEU A 41 1.46 0.45 -1.22
CA LEU A 41 0.80 -0.84 -0.97
C LEU A 41 -0.62 -0.65 -0.43
N PHE A 42 -0.83 0.32 0.47
CA PHE A 42 -2.15 0.61 0.99
C PHE A 42 -3.13 1.08 -0.10
N GLU A 43 -2.76 2.07 -0.91
CA GLU A 43 -3.64 2.60 -1.96
C GLU A 43 -3.92 1.54 -3.03
N LEU A 44 -2.93 0.73 -3.41
CA LEU A 44 -3.14 -0.41 -4.32
C LEU A 44 -4.13 -1.42 -3.75
N THR A 45 -3.95 -1.82 -2.49
CA THR A 45 -4.84 -2.76 -1.82
C THR A 45 -6.26 -2.20 -1.69
N TYR A 46 -6.36 -0.93 -1.31
CA TYR A 46 -7.61 -0.22 -1.17
C TYR A 46 -8.35 -0.12 -2.50
N LEU A 47 -7.65 0.23 -3.59
CA LEU A 47 -8.23 0.40 -4.91
C LEU A 47 -8.87 -0.90 -5.40
N VAL A 48 -8.15 -2.02 -5.28
CA VAL A 48 -8.64 -3.36 -5.66
C VAL A 48 -9.93 -3.70 -4.93
N HIS A 49 -9.94 -3.56 -3.60
CA HIS A 49 -11.12 -3.89 -2.80
C HIS A 49 -12.29 -2.94 -3.07
N LYS A 50 -12.02 -1.64 -3.28
CA LYS A 50 -13.04 -0.65 -3.63
C LYS A 50 -13.67 -0.94 -4.99
N LYS A 51 -12.89 -1.34 -5.99
CA LYS A 51 -13.37 -1.59 -7.37
C LYS A 51 -14.23 -2.83 -7.51
N ARG A 52 -14.09 -3.79 -6.58
CA ARG A 52 -14.82 -5.06 -6.58
C ARG A 52 -15.88 -5.14 -5.49
N SER A 53 -16.02 -4.07 -4.72
CA SER A 53 -16.97 -3.99 -3.62
C SER A 53 -16.80 -5.11 -2.57
N VAL A 54 -15.56 -5.61 -2.40
CA VAL A 54 -15.25 -6.73 -1.49
C VAL A 54 -14.90 -6.21 -0.10
N HIS A 55 -15.30 -6.93 0.95
CA HIS A 55 -14.97 -6.57 2.32
C HIS A 55 -13.46 -6.35 2.52
N PHE A 56 -13.10 -5.17 3.04
CA PHE A 56 -11.72 -4.83 3.35
C PHE A 56 -11.64 -4.22 4.75
N CYS A 57 -10.89 -4.86 5.65
CA CYS A 57 -10.68 -4.35 7.02
C CYS A 57 -11.98 -3.96 7.76
N GLY A 58 -13.05 -4.76 7.61
CA GLY A 58 -14.36 -4.48 8.22
C GLY A 58 -15.15 -3.34 7.55
N MET A 59 -14.67 -2.81 6.41
CA MET A 59 -15.43 -1.93 5.54
C MET A 59 -16.26 -2.77 4.56
N PHE A 60 -17.52 -2.40 4.45
CA PHE A 60 -18.47 -2.93 3.48
C PHE A 60 -18.53 -1.93 2.34
N PHE A 61 -18.16 -2.35 1.14
CA PHE A 61 -18.39 -1.58 -0.07
C PHE A 61 -19.67 -2.15 -0.66
N ASP A 62 -20.83 -1.59 -0.31
CA ASP A 62 -22.10 -2.04 -0.91
C ASP A 62 -22.26 -1.43 -2.30
N GLU A 63 -22.30 -2.28 -3.31
CA GLU A 63 -22.62 -1.94 -4.70
C GLU A 63 -24.15 -1.83 -4.84
N GLY A 64 -24.69 -0.65 -4.54
CA GLY A 64 -26.10 -0.36 -4.81
C GLY A 64 -26.62 0.84 -4.02
N ARG A 65 -27.28 1.80 -4.70
CA ARG A 65 -27.96 2.95 -4.08
C ARG A 65 -29.01 2.53 -3.01
N LEU A 66 -29.45 1.27 -3.00
CA LEU A 66 -30.42 0.73 -2.03
C LEU A 66 -29.80 0.28 -0.69
N GLY A 67 -28.53 -0.12 -0.65
CA GLY A 67 -27.84 -0.50 0.61
C GLY A 67 -27.53 0.71 1.50
N ARG A 68 -27.41 1.89 0.88
CA ARG A 68 -27.24 3.19 1.55
C ARG A 68 -28.35 3.47 2.58
N TYR A 69 -29.57 2.96 2.38
CA TYR A 69 -30.68 3.25 3.29
C TYR A 69 -30.82 2.26 4.46
N LYS A 70 -30.23 1.06 4.39
CA LYS A 70 -30.37 0.02 5.44
C LYS A 70 -29.12 -0.16 6.30
N ALA A 71 -27.92 0.08 5.76
CA ALA A 71 -26.69 0.12 6.55
C ALA A 71 -26.39 1.58 6.90
N GLY A 72 -26.50 1.96 8.18
CA GLY A 72 -26.36 3.33 8.68
C GLY A 72 -25.36 4.19 7.89
N VAL A 73 -25.92 5.14 7.12
CA VAL A 73 -25.33 6.05 6.11
C VAL A 73 -24.00 6.70 6.52
N PHE A 74 -23.72 6.77 7.82
CA PHE A 74 -22.54 7.45 8.37
C PHE A 74 -21.36 6.53 8.71
N SER A 75 -21.51 5.20 8.74
CA SER A 75 -20.44 4.30 9.22
C SER A 75 -19.36 4.01 8.17
N THR A 76 -19.74 3.69 6.93
CA THR A 76 -18.80 3.24 5.88
C THR A 76 -17.90 4.33 5.28
N PRO A 77 -18.40 5.53 4.88
CA PRO A 77 -17.53 6.58 4.36
C PRO A 77 -16.59 7.14 5.43
N VAL A 78 -17.09 7.29 6.67
CA VAL A 78 -16.28 7.76 7.81
C VAL A 78 -15.19 6.74 8.14
N LYS A 79 -15.48 5.43 8.15
CA LYS A 79 -14.45 4.38 8.34
C LYS A 79 -13.38 4.41 7.25
N SER A 80 -13.77 4.55 5.98
CA SER A 80 -12.81 4.67 4.88
C SER A 80 -11.96 5.92 5.01
N PHE A 81 -12.56 7.05 5.41
CA PHE A 81 -11.84 8.29 5.66
C PHE A 81 -10.86 8.15 6.83
N VAL A 82 -11.31 7.61 7.97
CA VAL A 82 -10.48 7.39 9.15
C VAL A 82 -9.30 6.47 8.83
N PHE A 83 -9.52 5.35 8.14
CA PHE A 83 -8.45 4.40 7.83
C PHE A 83 -7.40 5.00 6.90
N ARG A 84 -7.82 5.76 5.88
CA ARG A 84 -6.92 6.48 4.97
C ARG A 84 -6.09 7.53 5.70
N ASN A 85 -6.74 8.34 6.55
CA ASN A 85 -6.03 9.35 7.33
C ASN A 85 -5.11 8.72 8.37
N LEU A 86 -5.49 7.59 8.97
CA LEU A 86 -4.65 6.84 9.91
C LEU A 86 -3.36 6.35 9.24
N ILE A 87 -3.45 5.75 8.05
CA ILE A 87 -2.26 5.28 7.32
C ILE A 87 -1.41 6.46 6.85
N ARG A 88 -2.01 7.57 6.41
CA ARG A 88 -1.27 8.79 6.05
C ARG A 88 -0.57 9.42 7.25
N PHE A 89 -1.23 9.45 8.41
CA PHE A 89 -0.64 9.90 9.66
C PHE A 89 0.52 9.00 10.08
N LEU A 90 0.33 7.68 10.01
CA LEU A 90 1.38 6.69 10.29
C LEU A 90 2.58 6.85 9.34
N ALA A 91 2.33 7.03 8.04
CA ALA A 91 3.36 7.29 7.05
C ALA A 91 4.10 8.61 7.35
N SER A 92 3.39 9.68 7.70
CA SER A 92 3.99 10.95 8.10
C SER A 92 4.87 10.80 9.35
N LEU A 93 4.42 10.05 10.35
CA LEU A 93 5.21 9.74 11.54
C LEU A 93 6.47 8.94 11.21
N CYS A 94 6.36 7.90 10.36
CA CYS A 94 7.51 7.14 9.88
C CYS A 94 8.50 8.03 9.09
N CYS A 95 7.98 8.97 8.30
CA CYS A 95 8.80 9.93 7.56
C CYS A 95 9.59 10.83 8.52
N LEU A 96 8.94 11.39 9.54
CA LEU A 96 9.58 12.21 10.57
C LEU A 96 10.65 11.42 11.33
N LEU A 97 10.33 10.19 11.76
CA LEU A 97 11.30 9.31 12.42
C LEU A 97 12.50 8.99 11.51
N GLY A 98 12.27 8.74 10.22
CA GLY A 98 13.34 8.55 9.24
C GLY A 98 14.22 9.78 9.07
N PHE A 99 13.63 10.99 9.09
CA PHE A 99 14.39 12.24 9.08
C PHE A 99 15.22 12.40 10.36
N PHE A 100 14.64 12.17 11.53
CA PHE A 100 15.37 12.26 12.80
C PHE A 100 16.55 11.29 12.86
N ALA A 101 16.36 10.05 12.40
CA ALA A 101 17.40 9.03 12.39
C ALA A 101 18.49 9.27 11.33
N ASN A 102 18.15 9.85 10.17
CA ASN A 102 19.12 10.08 9.10
C ASN A 102 19.94 11.37 9.28
N PHE A 103 19.38 12.40 9.92
CA PHE A 103 20.07 13.68 10.14
C PHE A 103 20.71 13.80 11.54
N ASP A 104 20.68 12.74 12.34
CA ASP A 104 21.23 12.67 13.70
C ASP A 104 20.86 13.89 14.56
N LEU A 105 19.61 14.35 14.43
CA LEU A 105 19.11 15.60 15.00
C LEU A 105 19.01 15.58 16.54
N LEU A 106 19.16 14.39 17.15
CA LEU A 106 18.89 14.14 18.56
C LEU A 106 20.17 13.99 19.41
N ARG A 107 21.37 14.00 18.80
CA ARG A 107 22.63 13.73 19.52
C ARG A 107 23.61 14.90 19.45
N ASP A 108 24.37 15.08 20.54
CA ASP A 108 25.45 16.07 20.62
C ASP A 108 26.59 15.70 19.65
N LYS A 109 27.19 16.74 19.02
CA LYS A 109 28.12 16.66 17.88
C LYS A 109 29.40 15.81 18.10
N ASP A 110 29.66 15.33 19.31
CA ASP A 110 30.96 14.77 19.71
C ASP A 110 31.02 13.24 19.76
N GLU A 111 29.91 12.50 19.61
CA GLU A 111 29.90 11.04 19.47
C GLU A 111 29.21 10.61 18.17
N LYS A 112 29.99 10.45 17.09
CA LYS A 112 29.51 9.84 15.85
C LYS A 112 29.27 8.36 16.06
N ASP A 113 28.01 7.95 16.05
CA ASP A 113 27.64 6.54 16.19
C ASP A 113 27.67 5.85 14.83
N THR A 114 28.77 5.15 14.54
CA THR A 114 29.04 4.46 13.28
C THR A 114 28.10 3.26 13.00
N LEU A 115 27.25 2.91 13.97
CA LEU A 115 26.42 1.70 13.96
C LEU A 115 24.98 1.94 13.46
N ALA A 116 24.53 3.19 13.38
CA ALA A 116 23.20 3.54 12.92
C ALA A 116 23.02 3.16 11.44
N GLY A 117 22.03 2.33 11.14
CA GLY A 117 21.81 1.78 9.80
C GLY A 117 22.92 0.85 9.29
N ARG A 118 23.85 0.39 10.14
CA ARG A 118 24.71 -0.78 9.85
C ARG A 118 24.28 -2.02 10.63
N THR A 119 23.34 -1.86 11.56
CA THR A 119 22.89 -2.88 12.48
C THR A 119 21.39 -3.17 12.32
N GLY A 120 21.04 -4.45 12.39
CA GLY A 120 19.66 -4.92 12.36
C GLY A 120 19.09 -5.23 13.75
N TRP A 121 17.87 -5.76 13.79
CA TRP A 121 17.16 -6.11 15.03
C TRP A 121 17.91 -7.13 15.90
N TRP A 122 18.67 -8.02 15.27
CA TRP A 122 19.43 -9.05 15.98
C TRP A 122 20.51 -8.46 16.90
N GLN A 123 21.19 -7.41 16.44
CA GLN A 123 22.24 -6.75 17.22
C GLN A 123 21.65 -5.94 18.38
N LEU A 124 20.51 -5.26 18.14
CA LEU A 124 19.78 -4.52 19.17
C LEU A 124 19.34 -5.42 20.33
N LEU A 125 18.89 -6.64 20.03
CA LEU A 125 18.50 -7.62 21.06
C LEU A 125 19.70 -8.14 21.87
N ARG A 126 20.91 -8.04 21.33
CA ARG A 126 22.13 -8.53 21.96
C ARG A 126 22.90 -7.44 22.73
N SER A 127 22.72 -6.16 22.37
CA SER A 127 23.36 -5.03 23.03
C SER A 127 22.79 -4.78 24.44
N LYS A 128 23.66 -4.46 25.41
CA LYS A 128 23.27 -4.16 26.80
C LYS A 128 23.17 -2.65 27.09
N ASP A 129 23.60 -1.79 26.16
CA ASP A 129 23.70 -0.35 26.40
C ASP A 129 22.46 0.40 25.94
N ALA A 130 21.78 1.08 26.87
CA ALA A 130 20.47 1.68 26.66
C ALA A 130 20.47 2.92 25.74
N ILE A 131 21.56 3.70 25.72
CA ILE A 131 21.63 4.96 24.96
C ILE A 131 21.89 4.70 23.48
N TYR A 132 22.87 3.85 23.16
CA TYR A 132 23.15 3.38 21.78
C TYR A 132 21.94 2.66 21.17
N SER A 133 21.17 1.96 22.01
CA SER A 133 19.95 1.28 21.60
C SER A 133 18.85 2.24 21.11
N ALA A 134 18.77 3.47 21.63
CA ALA A 134 17.66 4.38 21.32
C ALA A 134 17.71 4.92 19.88
N HIS A 135 18.90 5.35 19.41
CA HIS A 135 19.07 5.86 18.05
C HIS A 135 18.88 4.73 17.00
N VAL A 136 19.46 3.56 17.27
CA VAL A 136 19.28 2.36 16.45
C VAL A 136 17.80 1.97 16.39
N LEU A 137 17.10 2.00 17.53
CA LEU A 137 15.66 1.72 17.59
C LEU A 137 14.84 2.71 16.76
N MET A 138 15.13 4.02 16.82
CA MET A 138 14.45 5.03 16.00
C MET A 138 14.62 4.79 14.50
N SER A 139 15.80 4.32 14.07
CA SER A 139 16.07 3.96 12.67
C SER A 139 15.32 2.69 12.22
N LEU A 140 15.12 1.72 13.12
CA LEU A 140 14.51 0.43 12.80
C LEU A 140 12.97 0.45 12.89
N ILE A 141 12.38 1.32 13.73
CA ILE A 141 10.93 1.43 13.94
C ILE A 141 10.16 1.65 12.62
N PRO A 142 10.51 2.60 11.73
CA PRO A 142 9.80 2.81 10.48
C PRO A 142 9.73 1.54 9.63
N THR A 143 10.84 0.80 9.54
CA THR A 143 10.93 -0.44 8.78
C THR A 143 10.08 -1.56 9.41
N LEU A 144 10.04 -1.65 10.74
CA LEU A 144 9.19 -2.60 11.45
C LEU A 144 7.70 -2.31 11.21
N VAL A 145 7.30 -1.03 11.30
CA VAL A 145 5.94 -0.59 10.99
C VAL A 145 5.56 -0.96 9.56
N LEU A 146 6.45 -0.69 8.60
CA LEU A 146 6.26 -1.12 7.21
C LEU A 146 6.07 -2.62 7.11
N VAL A 147 6.96 -3.44 7.70
CA VAL A 147 6.85 -4.90 7.64
C VAL A 147 5.51 -5.39 8.21
N PHE A 148 5.08 -4.90 9.37
CA PHE A 148 3.81 -5.32 9.97
C PHE A 148 2.60 -4.92 9.13
N CYS A 149 2.54 -3.66 8.70
CA CYS A 149 1.45 -3.18 7.86
C CYS A 149 1.44 -3.90 6.50
N SER A 150 2.59 -4.04 5.86
CA SER A 150 2.72 -4.72 4.58
C SER A 150 2.38 -6.19 4.66
N PHE A 151 2.73 -6.88 5.76
CA PHE A 151 2.39 -8.28 5.96
C PHE A 151 0.87 -8.45 6.04
N PHE A 152 0.19 -7.62 6.84
CA PHE A 152 -1.26 -7.62 6.95
C PHE A 152 -1.95 -7.32 5.61
N LEU A 153 -1.52 -6.26 4.91
CA LEU A 153 -2.08 -5.89 3.60
C LEU A 153 -1.82 -6.96 2.54
N SER A 154 -0.65 -7.60 2.56
CA SER A 154 -0.32 -8.69 1.64
C SER A 154 -1.18 -9.92 1.86
N ILE A 155 -1.51 -10.27 3.11
CA ILE A 155 -2.47 -11.35 3.41
C ILE A 155 -3.86 -10.98 2.89
N ALA A 156 -4.30 -9.73 3.08
CA ALA A 156 -5.58 -9.26 2.55
C ALA A 156 -5.62 -9.35 1.01
N LEU A 157 -4.55 -8.93 0.33
CA LEU A 157 -4.41 -9.07 -1.12
C LEU A 157 -4.38 -10.52 -1.57
N TRP A 158 -3.68 -11.40 -0.87
CA TRP A 158 -3.66 -12.82 -1.22
C TRP A 158 -5.05 -13.45 -1.07
N ARG A 159 -5.76 -13.14 0.02
CA ARG A 159 -7.15 -13.58 0.22
C ARG A 159 -8.08 -13.07 -0.88
N TYR A 160 -7.91 -11.81 -1.29
CA TYR A 160 -8.61 -11.26 -2.45
C TYR A 160 -8.28 -12.06 -3.73
N GLY A 161 -7.00 -12.32 -3.98
CA GLY A 161 -6.53 -13.04 -5.15
C GLY A 161 -7.07 -14.47 -5.31
N ILE A 162 -7.38 -15.14 -4.19
CA ILE A 162 -7.97 -16.48 -4.18
C ILE A 162 -9.49 -16.42 -4.39
N ASN A 163 -10.18 -15.49 -3.74
CA ASN A 163 -11.64 -15.55 -3.61
C ASN A 163 -12.40 -14.61 -4.56
N SER A 164 -11.75 -13.57 -5.06
CA SER A 164 -12.46 -12.43 -5.68
C SER A 164 -11.81 -11.86 -6.94
N SER A 165 -10.58 -12.28 -7.28
CA SER A 165 -9.91 -11.92 -8.54
C SER A 165 -10.72 -12.36 -9.76
N MET A 166 -10.80 -11.52 -10.80
CA MET A 166 -11.41 -11.92 -12.09
C MET A 166 -10.54 -12.95 -12.80
N VAL A 167 -9.22 -12.82 -12.64
CA VAL A 167 -8.25 -13.76 -13.19
C VAL A 167 -7.96 -14.83 -12.15
N VAL A 168 -8.48 -16.04 -12.37
CA VAL A 168 -8.19 -17.19 -11.53
C VAL A 168 -6.88 -17.83 -12.02
N HIS A 169 -5.83 -17.67 -11.23
CA HIS A 169 -4.56 -18.35 -11.47
C HIS A 169 -4.61 -19.74 -10.86
N SER A 170 -4.49 -20.79 -11.69
CA SER A 170 -4.50 -22.18 -11.26
C SER A 170 -3.15 -22.67 -10.69
N ALA A 171 -2.06 -21.92 -10.91
CA ALA A 171 -0.73 -22.26 -10.45
C ALA A 171 -0.35 -21.55 -9.13
N LEU A 172 0.35 -22.27 -8.25
CA LEU A 172 1.07 -21.69 -7.12
C LEU A 172 2.52 -21.40 -7.54
N PRO A 173 3.07 -20.20 -7.29
CA PRO A 173 2.50 -19.08 -6.53
C PRO A 173 1.57 -18.16 -7.37
N ASN A 174 0.42 -17.81 -6.79
CA ASN A 174 -0.51 -16.83 -7.35
C ASN A 174 0.15 -15.43 -7.35
N PRO A 175 0.08 -14.65 -8.45
CA PRO A 175 0.62 -13.28 -8.50
C PRO A 175 0.22 -12.37 -7.33
N TRP A 176 -0.99 -12.53 -6.80
CA TRP A 176 -1.50 -11.77 -5.65
C TRP A 176 -0.73 -12.04 -4.34
N SER A 177 0.07 -13.11 -4.27
CA SER A 177 0.91 -13.45 -3.12
C SER A 177 2.33 -12.85 -3.19
N PHE A 178 2.75 -12.27 -4.31
CA PHE A 178 4.10 -11.70 -4.45
C PHE A 178 4.45 -10.66 -3.36
N PRO A 179 3.56 -9.73 -2.97
CA PRO A 179 3.85 -8.78 -1.89
C PRO A 179 4.13 -9.47 -0.54
N LEU A 180 3.50 -10.62 -0.28
CA LEU A 180 3.75 -11.38 0.94
C LEU A 180 5.18 -11.92 0.95
N PHE A 181 5.61 -12.55 -0.14
CA PHE A 181 6.99 -13.02 -0.28
C PHE A 181 7.98 -11.86 -0.20
N GLY A 182 7.70 -10.74 -0.87
CA GLY A 182 8.52 -9.53 -0.76
C GLY A 182 8.66 -9.05 0.69
N THR A 183 7.56 -9.06 1.46
CA THR A 183 7.57 -8.67 2.87
C THR A 183 8.36 -9.64 3.74
N LEU A 184 8.29 -10.95 3.47
CA LEU A 184 9.10 -11.96 4.15
C LEU A 184 10.60 -11.76 3.87
N PHE A 185 10.98 -11.50 2.61
CA PHE A 185 12.37 -11.18 2.26
C PHE A 185 12.85 -9.89 2.93
N LEU A 186 11.98 -8.88 3.03
CA LEU A 186 12.27 -7.64 3.76
C LEU A 186 12.52 -7.93 5.25
N LEU A 187 11.65 -8.72 5.90
CA LEU A 187 11.81 -9.11 7.30
C LEU A 187 13.10 -9.90 7.53
N ILE A 188 13.38 -10.90 6.69
CA ILE A 188 14.60 -11.70 6.77
C ILE A 188 15.84 -10.82 6.60
N GLY A 189 15.83 -9.89 5.65
CA GLY A 189 16.92 -8.93 5.43
C GLY A 189 17.25 -8.07 6.65
N GLN A 190 16.28 -7.88 7.55
CA GLN A 190 16.43 -7.06 8.76
C GLN A 190 16.98 -7.85 9.97
N THR A 191 17.11 -9.18 9.86
CA THR A 191 17.53 -10.06 10.96
C THR A 191 19.02 -10.41 10.97
N PHE A 192 19.80 -9.98 9.98
CA PHE A 192 21.22 -10.33 9.87
C PHE A 192 22.13 -9.46 10.74
N ASP A 193 23.32 -10.02 11.05
CA ASP A 193 24.43 -9.34 11.73
C ASP A 193 25.02 -8.19 10.90
N GLU A 194 25.74 -7.28 11.56
CA GLU A 194 26.36 -6.06 11.01
C GLU A 194 27.10 -6.26 9.68
N ARG A 195 27.80 -7.40 9.52
CA ARG A 195 28.58 -7.70 8.31
C ARG A 195 27.69 -7.90 7.07
N TRP A 196 26.54 -8.54 7.23
CA TRP A 196 25.65 -8.92 6.13
C TRP A 196 24.42 -8.03 6.02
N TYR A 197 24.08 -7.31 7.09
CA TYR A 197 22.93 -6.43 7.16
C TYR A 197 22.88 -5.43 6.00
N PRO A 198 23.96 -4.69 5.62
CA PRO A 198 23.95 -3.81 4.44
C PRO A 198 23.54 -4.44 3.14
N PHE A 199 24.00 -5.65 2.89
CA PHE A 199 23.69 -6.33 1.65
C PHE A 199 22.26 -6.87 1.67
N THR A 200 21.91 -7.55 2.77
CA THR A 200 20.64 -8.27 2.91
C THR A 200 19.44 -7.33 3.09
N SER A 201 19.57 -6.21 3.82
CA SER A 201 18.53 -5.19 3.97
C SER A 201 18.20 -4.55 2.62
N ASN A 202 19.24 -4.14 1.88
CA ASN A 202 19.10 -3.53 0.55
C ASN A 202 18.49 -4.50 -0.46
N LEU A 203 18.91 -5.76 -0.42
CA LEU A 203 18.34 -6.81 -1.26
C LEU A 203 16.86 -7.05 -0.91
N GLY A 204 16.51 -7.05 0.39
CA GLY A 204 15.12 -7.16 0.85
C GLY A 204 14.24 -6.04 0.30
N TYR A 205 14.69 -4.79 0.38
CA TYR A 205 13.99 -3.66 -0.22
C TYR A 205 13.86 -3.74 -1.74
N LEU A 206 14.90 -4.20 -2.45
CA LEU A 206 14.86 -4.41 -3.89
C LEU A 206 13.80 -5.46 -4.27
N ILE A 207 13.82 -6.62 -3.61
CA ILE A 207 12.86 -7.70 -3.83
C ILE A 207 11.44 -7.23 -3.52
N TYR A 208 11.26 -6.51 -2.42
CA TYR A 208 9.97 -5.93 -2.06
C TYR A 208 9.48 -4.93 -3.12
N SER A 209 10.33 -4.03 -3.61
CA SER A 209 9.99 -3.08 -4.69
C SER A 209 9.53 -3.80 -5.96
N LEU A 210 10.26 -4.85 -6.37
CA LEU A 210 9.89 -5.68 -7.52
C LEU A 210 8.55 -6.39 -7.30
N SER A 211 8.25 -6.81 -6.08
CA SER A 211 6.97 -7.43 -5.75
C SER A 211 5.80 -6.45 -5.88
N ILE A 212 5.98 -5.18 -5.47
CA ILE A 212 4.98 -4.12 -5.63
C ILE A 212 4.80 -3.75 -7.11
N LEU A 213 5.88 -3.66 -7.89
CA LEU A 213 5.80 -3.42 -9.34
C LEU A 213 5.03 -4.52 -10.07
N ARG A 214 5.24 -5.79 -9.69
CA ARG A 214 4.46 -6.91 -10.24
C ARG A 214 2.98 -6.84 -9.83
N LEU A 215 2.71 -6.48 -8.56
CA LEU A 215 1.35 -6.29 -8.07
C LEU A 215 0.63 -5.21 -8.88
N MET A 216 1.25 -4.06 -9.14
CA MET A 216 0.64 -2.98 -9.94
C MET A 216 0.19 -3.47 -11.31
N LYS A 217 1.05 -4.20 -12.03
CA LYS A 217 0.71 -4.77 -13.34
C LYS A 217 -0.46 -5.75 -13.27
N GLU A 218 -0.53 -6.57 -12.21
CA GLU A 218 -1.63 -7.51 -12.03
C GLU A 218 -2.94 -6.78 -11.69
N ILE A 219 -2.87 -5.72 -10.89
CA ILE A 219 -4.02 -4.86 -10.57
C ILE A 219 -4.55 -4.18 -11.82
N ASP A 220 -3.69 -3.58 -12.64
CA ASP A 220 -4.10 -2.93 -13.90
C ASP A 220 -4.84 -3.91 -14.80
N LYS A 221 -4.28 -5.11 -14.97
CA LYS A 221 -4.91 -6.20 -15.73
C LYS A 221 -6.28 -6.60 -15.16
N ASP A 222 -6.40 -6.73 -13.84
CA ASP A 222 -7.67 -7.11 -13.19
C ASP A 222 -8.72 -5.99 -13.31
N ILE A 223 -8.30 -4.72 -13.27
CA ILE A 223 -9.18 -3.56 -13.49
C ILE A 223 -9.70 -3.54 -14.93
N ASP A 224 -8.82 -3.72 -15.92
CA ASP A 224 -9.21 -3.69 -17.33
C ASP A 224 -10.26 -4.75 -17.65
N ILE A 225 -10.07 -5.98 -17.15
CA ILE A 225 -11.03 -7.07 -17.31
C ILE A 225 -12.35 -6.75 -16.60
N ASN A 226 -12.30 -6.13 -15.42
CA ASN A 226 -13.50 -5.73 -14.69
C ASN A 226 -14.29 -4.64 -15.43
N LEU A 227 -13.61 -3.71 -16.11
CA LEU A 227 -14.26 -2.69 -16.95
C LEU A 227 -14.95 -3.31 -18.17
N GLU A 228 -14.24 -4.20 -18.90
CA GLU A 228 -14.82 -4.91 -20.05
C GLU A 228 -16.07 -5.71 -19.66
N PHE A 229 -16.00 -6.43 -18.54
CA PHE A 229 -17.14 -7.18 -18.01
C PHE A 229 -18.31 -6.26 -17.62
N THR A 230 -18.02 -5.12 -16.98
CA THR A 230 -19.04 -4.14 -16.60
C THR A 230 -19.74 -3.57 -17.84
N ASP A 231 -18.99 -3.25 -18.89
CA ASP A 231 -19.56 -2.72 -20.13
C ASP A 231 -20.36 -3.76 -20.90
N PHE A 232 -19.92 -5.02 -20.90
CA PHE A 232 -20.73 -6.14 -21.40
C PHE A 232 -22.07 -6.23 -20.66
N LEU A 233 -22.08 -6.18 -19.32
CA LEU A 233 -23.31 -6.21 -18.53
C LEU A 233 -24.23 -5.02 -18.83
N LYS A 234 -23.69 -3.81 -19.00
CA LYS A 234 -24.49 -2.64 -19.41
C LYS A 234 -25.14 -2.86 -20.78
N GLN A 235 -24.42 -3.42 -21.74
CA GLN A 235 -24.97 -3.72 -23.07
C GLN A 235 -26.05 -4.79 -23.01
N VAL A 236 -25.85 -5.84 -22.21
CA VAL A 236 -26.85 -6.90 -21.99
C VAL A 236 -28.09 -6.32 -21.31
N ALA A 237 -27.96 -5.47 -20.30
CA ALA A 237 -29.09 -4.82 -19.65
C ALA A 237 -29.90 -3.94 -20.62
N ARG A 238 -29.21 -3.13 -21.45
CA ARG A 238 -29.87 -2.30 -22.48
C ARG A 238 -30.62 -3.15 -23.52
N LYS A 239 -29.99 -4.22 -24.02
CA LYS A 239 -30.62 -5.14 -25.00
C LYS A 239 -31.74 -5.97 -24.37
N GLY A 240 -31.58 -6.43 -23.13
CA GLY A 240 -32.60 -7.13 -22.37
C GLY A 240 -33.84 -6.27 -22.16
N ASN A 241 -33.67 -5.00 -21.79
CA ASN A 241 -34.78 -4.05 -21.68
C ASN A 241 -35.46 -3.77 -23.02
N ALA A 242 -34.71 -3.77 -24.13
CA ALA A 242 -35.27 -3.61 -25.47
C ALA A 242 -36.05 -4.86 -25.96
N ILE A 243 -35.67 -6.05 -25.49
CA ILE A 243 -36.32 -7.33 -25.81
C ILE A 243 -37.46 -7.66 -24.82
N SER A 244 -37.51 -7.00 -23.66
CA SER A 244 -38.64 -7.05 -22.74
C SER A 244 -39.88 -6.44 -23.40
N VAL A 245 -40.56 -7.28 -24.17
CA VAL A 245 -41.83 -7.04 -24.84
C VAL A 245 -42.79 -6.40 -23.84
N LYS A 246 -43.49 -5.33 -24.26
CA LYS A 246 -44.69 -4.83 -23.58
C LYS A 246 -45.69 -5.98 -23.50
N ASN A 247 -45.73 -6.67 -22.37
CA ASN A 247 -46.87 -7.51 -22.01
C ASN A 247 -48.02 -6.55 -21.71
N ASP A 248 -48.86 -6.31 -22.71
CA ASP A 248 -50.02 -5.42 -22.57
C ASP A 248 -51.18 -6.06 -21.78
N ASP A 249 -51.16 -7.35 -21.48
CA ASP A 249 -52.21 -7.97 -20.66
C ASP A 249 -51.68 -9.22 -19.97
N SER A 250 -51.24 -9.08 -18.71
CA SER A 250 -51.14 -10.14 -17.68
C SER A 250 -50.42 -9.53 -16.48
N GLU A 251 -50.96 -9.70 -15.26
CA GLU A 251 -50.23 -9.47 -14.01
C GLU A 251 -48.91 -10.24 -14.04
N VAL A 252 -47.84 -9.58 -14.46
CA VAL A 252 -46.48 -10.08 -14.35
C VAL A 252 -46.12 -9.93 -12.89
N LEU A 253 -45.93 -11.08 -12.21
CA LEU A 253 -45.23 -11.17 -10.94
C LEU A 253 -43.85 -10.55 -11.14
N VAL A 254 -43.71 -9.31 -10.70
CA VAL A 254 -42.50 -8.52 -10.84
C VAL A 254 -41.43 -9.10 -9.90
N ILE A 255 -40.59 -9.98 -10.44
CA ILE A 255 -39.31 -10.34 -9.84
C ILE A 255 -38.28 -9.34 -10.37
N GLY A 256 -38.36 -8.09 -9.90
CA GLY A 256 -37.52 -6.99 -10.37
C GLY A 256 -38.05 -5.63 -9.93
N ASP A 257 -37.63 -5.20 -8.74
CA ASP A 257 -37.99 -3.96 -8.05
C ASP A 257 -38.23 -2.76 -8.99
N GLN A 258 -39.48 -2.24 -9.03
CA GLN A 258 -39.96 -1.18 -9.94
C GLN A 258 -39.37 0.22 -9.67
N ASN A 259 -38.35 0.35 -8.83
CA ASN A 259 -37.79 1.65 -8.45
C ASN A 259 -36.54 2.08 -9.24
N GLN A 260 -36.18 1.35 -10.31
CA GLN A 260 -35.05 1.75 -11.16
C GLN A 260 -35.50 2.69 -12.29
N LYS A 261 -36.03 3.86 -11.91
CA LYS A 261 -36.12 5.02 -12.80
C LYS A 261 -34.69 5.54 -12.97
N LEU A 262 -34.02 5.06 -14.00
CA LEU A 262 -32.75 5.62 -14.46
C LEU A 262 -33.08 6.97 -15.10
N ASP A 263 -32.93 8.05 -14.34
CA ASP A 263 -32.78 9.40 -14.90
C ASP A 263 -31.45 9.39 -15.67
N ILE A 264 -31.55 9.33 -17.00
CA ILE A 264 -30.43 9.27 -17.95
C ILE A 264 -30.01 10.68 -18.41
N ASP A 265 -30.70 11.73 -17.96
CA ASP A 265 -30.56 13.07 -18.54
C ASP A 265 -29.57 14.01 -17.80
N GLU A 266 -28.76 13.53 -16.85
CA GLU A 266 -27.88 14.38 -16.02
C GLU A 266 -26.36 14.17 -16.23
N LEU A 267 -25.92 13.46 -17.27
CA LEU A 267 -24.49 13.22 -17.53
C LEU A 267 -23.94 13.88 -18.81
N GLU A 268 -24.68 14.80 -19.45
CA GLU A 268 -24.18 15.57 -20.60
C GLU A 268 -23.53 16.92 -20.24
N ASP A 269 -23.59 17.38 -18.98
CA ASP A 269 -23.17 18.77 -18.65
C ASP A 269 -21.76 18.94 -18.02
N ASP A 270 -21.00 17.87 -17.77
CA ASP A 270 -19.66 17.99 -17.14
C ASP A 270 -18.47 18.00 -18.14
N GLU A 271 -18.72 18.18 -19.45
CA GLU A 271 -17.64 18.31 -20.46
C GLU A 271 -17.21 19.75 -20.78
N GLU A 272 -17.75 20.76 -20.12
CA GLU A 272 -17.21 22.13 -20.18
C GLU A 272 -17.02 22.71 -18.78
N ILE A 273 -15.78 22.73 -18.28
CA ILE A 273 -15.11 23.91 -17.71
C ILE A 273 -13.60 23.59 -17.55
N VAL A 274 -12.83 24.50 -18.14
CA VAL A 274 -11.36 24.74 -18.15
C VAL A 274 -10.57 24.28 -16.92
#